data_AF-A0A480AMT2-F1
#
_entry.id   AF-A0A480AMT2-F1
#
_cell.length_a   1.000
_cell.length_b   1.000
_cell.length_c   1.000
_cell.angle_alpha   90.00
_cell.angle_beta   90.00
_cell.angle_gamma   90.00
#
_symmetry.space_group_name_H-M   'P 1'
#
loop_
_entity.id
_entity.type
_entity.pdbx_description
1 polymer ?
#
loop_
_entity_poly.entity_id
_entity_poly.type
_entity_poly.pdbx_seq_one_letter_code
_entity_poly.pdbx_strand_id
1 'polypeptide(L)'
;MTVQGAECGLKASSWISVVTDGKTAFEGVLPQGFSRTWKASQQLIVKTNNAGGVLMSVNRQKAKEMGEIGKTEEIKIAAGPN
;
A
#
# COMPACT_ATOMS: atom_id res chain seq x y z
N MET A 1 11.16 5.38 -15.30
CA MET A 1 10.52 6.17 -14.23
C MET A 1 10.06 5.19 -13.17
N THR A 2 10.49 5.35 -11.92
CA THR A 2 10.18 4.43 -10.82
C THR A 2 9.03 4.99 -9.97
N VAL A 3 8.19 4.13 -9.40
CA VAL A 3 7.24 4.54 -8.34
C VAL A 3 8.08 5.06 -7.16
N GLN A 4 7.93 6.33 -6.77
CA GLN A 4 8.84 7.02 -5.83
C GLN A 4 8.74 6.50 -4.38
N GLY A 5 7.88 5.51 -4.13
CA GLY A 5 7.67 4.89 -2.84
C GLY A 5 6.23 5.06 -2.41
N ALA A 6 5.62 3.95 -1.97
CA ALA A 6 4.36 3.96 -1.26
C ALA A 6 4.59 3.61 0.20
N GLU A 7 4.14 4.48 1.08
CA GLU A 7 4.17 4.29 2.52
C GLU A 7 2.79 3.82 2.96
N CYS A 8 2.70 2.69 3.66
CA CYS A 8 1.52 2.36 4.44
C CYS A 8 1.74 2.71 5.91
N GLY A 9 0.70 3.19 6.57
CA GLY A 9 0.60 3.25 8.02
C GLY A 9 -0.68 2.56 8.47
N LEU A 10 -0.62 1.74 9.51
CA LEU A 10 -1.78 1.02 10.01
C LEU A 10 -2.41 1.76 11.20
N LYS A 11 -3.68 2.15 11.07
CA LYS A 11 -4.53 2.61 12.16
C LYS A 11 -5.17 1.46 12.95
N ALA A 12 -5.27 0.28 12.35
CA ALA A 12 -5.77 -0.95 12.98
C ALA A 12 -5.00 -2.13 12.40
N SER A 13 -4.95 -3.27 13.11
CA SER A 13 -4.32 -4.48 12.58
C SER A 13 -5.03 -4.94 11.30
N SER A 14 -4.25 -5.12 10.22
CA SER A 14 -4.78 -5.50 8.91
C SER A 14 -3.80 -6.42 8.20
N TRP A 15 -4.33 -7.39 7.46
CA TRP A 15 -3.54 -8.13 6.49
C TRP A 15 -3.24 -7.23 5.29
N ILE A 16 -1.97 -7.18 4.89
CA ILE A 16 -1.48 -6.41 3.74
C ILE A 16 -0.66 -7.34 2.84
N SER A 17 -0.93 -7.30 1.53
CA SER A 17 -0.13 -7.95 0.50
C SER A 17 0.35 -6.91 -0.52
N VAL A 18 1.65 -6.90 -0.77
CA VAL A 18 2.35 -5.93 -1.60
C VAL A 18 3.10 -6.68 -2.68
N VAL A 19 2.81 -6.35 -3.93
CA VAL A 19 3.46 -6.89 -5.12
C VAL A 19 4.17 -5.76 -5.84
N THR A 20 5.49 -5.86 -5.98
CA THR A 20 6.34 -4.93 -6.72
C THR A 20 6.77 -5.59 -8.03
N ASP A 21 6.48 -4.96 -9.16
CA ASP A 21 6.97 -5.39 -10.48
C ASP A 21 6.67 -6.87 -10.78
N GLY A 22 5.48 -7.33 -10.36
CA GLY A 22 5.02 -8.72 -10.50
C GLY A 22 5.56 -9.71 -9.47
N LYS A 23 6.38 -9.27 -8.50
CA LYS A 23 6.89 -10.10 -7.41
C LYS A 23 6.30 -9.68 -6.06
N THR A 24 5.82 -10.64 -5.28
CA THR A 24 5.36 -10.36 -3.91
C THR A 24 6.53 -9.87 -3.07
N ALA A 25 6.50 -8.60 -2.68
CA ALA A 25 7.50 -7.97 -1.84
C ALA A 25 7.20 -8.18 -0.35
N PHE A 26 5.91 -8.25 0.00
CA PHE A 26 5.46 -8.47 1.36
C PHE A 26 4.08 -9.08 1.36
N GLU A 27 3.82 -10.00 2.28
CA GLU A 27 2.49 -10.51 2.53
C GLU A 27 2.40 -10.93 4.00
N GLY A 28 1.47 -10.33 4.74
CA GLY A 28 1.31 -10.64 6.15
C GLY A 28 0.39 -9.68 6.89
N VAL A 29 0.09 -10.01 8.13
CA VAL A 29 -0.67 -9.14 9.04
C VAL A 29 0.28 -8.15 9.69
N LEU A 30 -0.01 -6.87 9.55
CA LEU A 30 0.69 -5.82 10.25
C LEU A 30 -0.16 -5.33 11.43
N PRO A 31 0.45 -5.06 12.60
CA PRO A 31 -0.26 -4.51 13.74
C PRO A 31 -0.53 -3.01 13.57
N GLN A 32 -1.44 -2.47 14.38
CA GLN A 32 -1.69 -1.03 14.46
C GLN A 32 -0.42 -0.27 14.86
N GLY A 33 -0.25 0.95 14.30
CA GLY A 33 0.90 1.81 14.53
C GLY A 33 2.11 1.47 13.67
N PHE A 34 2.09 0.35 12.95
CA PHE A 34 3.17 -0.05 12.07
C PHE A 34 3.12 0.76 10.77
N SER A 35 4.28 1.19 10.29
CA SER A 35 4.42 1.80 8.97
C SER A 35 5.54 1.12 8.19
N ARG A 36 5.33 0.97 6.88
CA ARG A 36 6.32 0.43 5.94
C ARG A 36 6.28 1.18 4.65
N THR A 37 7.44 1.28 4.02
CA THR A 37 7.60 1.91 2.71
C THR A 37 8.03 0.86 1.70
N TRP A 38 7.33 0.76 0.58
CA TRP A 38 7.69 -0.08 -0.55
C TRP A 38 7.96 0.76 -1.78
N LYS A 39 8.95 0.35 -2.58
CA LYS A 39 9.31 1.00 -3.85
C LYS A 39 9.19 -0.02 -4.97
N ALA A 40 8.66 0.40 -6.11
CA ALA A 40 8.56 -0.42 -7.31
C ALA A 40 9.06 0.36 -8.52
N SER A 41 9.52 -0.34 -9.56
CA SER A 41 10.10 0.29 -10.74
C SER A 41 9.06 0.55 -11.84
N GLN A 42 8.10 -0.33 -12.00
CA GLN A 42 7.04 -0.27 -13.02
C GLN A 42 5.66 -0.22 -12.37
N GLN A 43 5.39 -1.13 -11.44
CA GLN A 43 4.06 -1.25 -10.83
C GLN A 43 4.15 -1.73 -9.39
N LEU A 44 3.37 -1.10 -8.52
CA LEU A 44 3.13 -1.54 -7.16
C LEU A 44 1.65 -1.87 -7.00
N ILE A 45 1.35 -3.06 -6.52
CA ILE A 45 -0.01 -3.47 -6.14
C ILE A 45 -0.02 -3.62 -4.63
N VAL A 46 -0.95 -2.96 -3.96
CA VAL A 46 -1.16 -3.11 -2.52
C VAL A 46 -2.59 -3.54 -2.28
N LYS A 47 -2.74 -4.65 -1.56
CA LYS A 47 -3.98 -5.24 -1.12
C LYS A 47 -4.07 -5.18 0.38
N THR A 48 -5.24 -4.91 0.91
CA THR A 48 -5.51 -4.96 2.35
C THR A 48 -6.90 -5.50 2.62
N ASN A 49 -7.07 -6.21 3.74
CA ASN A 49 -8.36 -6.75 4.20
C ASN A 49 -9.04 -5.88 5.30
N ASN A 50 -8.61 -4.62 5.47
CA ASN A 50 -9.31 -3.64 6.29
C ASN A 50 -8.78 -2.25 5.91
N ALA A 51 -9.28 -1.75 4.78
CA ALA A 51 -8.74 -0.59 4.07
C ALA A 51 -8.87 0.73 4.82
N GLY A 52 -9.94 0.93 5.59
CA GLY A 52 -10.10 2.10 6.45
C GLY A 52 -9.15 2.11 7.64
N GLY A 53 -8.59 0.95 7.98
CA GLY A 53 -7.49 0.82 8.93
C GLY A 53 -6.11 1.08 8.31
N VAL A 54 -6.00 1.31 7.00
CA VAL A 54 -4.71 1.47 6.30
C VAL A 54 -4.63 2.84 5.66
N LEU A 55 -3.72 3.67 6.16
CA LEU A 55 -3.30 4.90 5.51
C LEU A 55 -2.24 4.59 4.46
N MET A 56 -2.40 5.13 3.26
CA MET A 56 -1.46 4.97 2.17
C MET A 56 -1.06 6.33 1.59
N SER A 57 0.25 6.56 1.51
CA SER A 57 0.88 7.72 0.87
C SER A 57 1.67 7.21 -0.32
N VAL A 58 1.46 7.79 -1.50
CA VAL A 58 2.10 7.36 -2.74
C VAL A 58 2.80 8.55 -3.36
N ASN A 59 4.05 8.41 -3.80
CA ASN A 59 4.80 9.50 -4.44
C ASN A 59 4.87 10.79 -3.59
N ARG A 60 5.02 10.65 -2.26
CA ARG A 60 4.98 11.77 -1.29
C ARG A 60 3.67 12.57 -1.31
N GLN A 61 2.60 11.99 -1.82
CA GLN A 61 1.27 12.58 -1.70
C GLN A 61 0.74 12.41 -0.28
N LYS A 62 -0.22 13.24 0.09
CA LYS A 62 -0.85 13.19 1.40
C LYS A 62 -1.43 11.79 1.65
N ALA A 63 -1.04 11.17 2.77
CA ALA A 63 -1.56 9.87 3.17
C ALA A 63 -3.09 9.92 3.25
N LYS A 64 -3.75 8.97 2.58
CA LYS A 64 -5.20 8.79 2.62
C LYS A 64 -5.52 7.35 2.97
N GLU A 65 -6.68 7.14 3.56
CA GLU A 65 -7.17 5.79 3.81
C GLU A 65 -7.32 5.06 2.47
N MET A 66 -6.92 3.79 2.41
CA MET A 66 -7.06 2.98 1.20
C MET A 66 -8.54 2.82 0.82
N GLY A 67 -9.43 2.88 1.80
CA GLY A 67 -10.87 2.78 1.59
C GLY A 67 -11.62 2.75 2.91
N GLU A 68 -12.70 1.99 2.98
CA GLU A 68 -13.56 1.91 4.17
C GLU A 68 -13.09 0.86 5.18
N ILE A 69 -13.41 1.09 6.45
CA ILE A 69 -13.06 0.19 7.56
C ILE A 69 -13.71 -1.18 7.32
N GLY A 70 -12.93 -2.26 7.48
CA GLY A 70 -13.37 -3.64 7.29
C GLY A 70 -13.59 -4.07 5.84
N LYS A 71 -13.37 -3.18 4.85
CA LYS A 71 -13.43 -3.56 3.44
C LYS A 71 -12.06 -3.99 2.91
N THR A 72 -12.11 -4.90 1.95
CA THR A 72 -10.93 -5.30 1.18
C THR A 72 -10.76 -4.36 0.01
N GLU A 73 -9.58 -3.74 -0.11
CA GLU A 73 -9.24 -2.85 -1.22
C GLU A 73 -7.94 -3.28 -1.86
N GLU A 74 -7.86 -3.11 -3.19
CA GLU A 74 -6.66 -3.31 -3.99
C GLU A 74 -6.37 -2.00 -4.72
N ILE A 75 -5.21 -1.42 -4.49
CA ILE A 75 -4.74 -0.30 -5.29
C ILE A 75 -3.57 -0.71 -6.16
N LYS A 76 -3.64 -0.31 -7.43
CA LYS A 76 -2.58 -0.48 -8.41
C LYS A 76 -1.97 0.88 -8.70
N ILE A 77 -0.70 1.02 -8.37
CA ILE A 77 0.09 2.21 -8.63
C ILE A 77 1.05 1.84 -9.75
N ALA A 78 0.74 2.27 -10.96
CA ALA A 78 1.69 2.23 -12.06
C ALA A 78 2.62 3.45 -11.97
N ALA A 79 3.88 3.31 -12.37
CA ALA A 79 4.67 4.46 -12.75
C ALA A 79 3.96 5.11 -13.95
N GLY A 80 3.38 6.29 -13.75
CA GLY A 80 2.62 6.98 -14.79
C GLY A 80 3.46 7.16 -16.07
N PRO A 81 2.83 7.10 -17.26
CA PRO A 81 3.51 7.52 -18.47
C PRO A 81 3.81 9.02 -18.34
N ASN A 82 5.03 9.38 -18.71
CA ASN A 82 5.50 10.76 -18.76
C ASN A 82 4.64 11.61 -19.71
#